data_AF-A0A1Q8Q3H9-F1
#
_entry.id   AF-A0A1Q8Q3H9-F1
#
_cell.length_a   1.000
_cell.length_b   1.000
_cell.length_c   1.000
_cell.angle_alpha   90.00
_cell.angle_beta   90.00
_cell.angle_gamma   90.00
#
_symmetry.space_group_name_H-M   'P 1'
#
loop_
_entity.id
_entity.type
_entity.pdbx_description
1 polymer ?
#
loop_
_entity_poly.entity_id
_entity_poly.type
_entity_poly.pdbx_seq_one_letter_code
_entity_poly.pdbx_strand_id
1 'polypeptide(L)'
;MGHDPGKRLRHAGEWAVDEMKVRVESESVAYLVYERYVVNAYKYEKKVKLSWLEKRKGLSLKDKIKNEMILLKQKLESENKNFRERKRLEQSFR
;
A
#
# COMPACT_ATOMS: atom_id res chain seq x y z
N MET A 1 18.68 14.58 -16.34
CA MET A 1 19.72 13.58 -15.98
C MET A 1 19.87 13.63 -14.46
N GLY A 2 19.66 12.61 -13.64
CA GLY A 2 19.00 11.31 -13.77
C GLY A 2 18.24 11.11 -12.45
N HIS A 3 17.03 10.57 -12.53
CA HIS A 3 16.16 10.30 -11.39
C HIS A 3 16.58 8.93 -10.82
N ASP A 4 17.34 8.92 -9.74
CA ASP A 4 17.64 7.72 -8.93
C ASP A 4 17.13 8.00 -7.52
N PRO A 5 16.55 7.03 -6.76
CA PRO A 5 16.85 5.60 -6.84
C PRO A 5 15.59 4.74 -6.69
N GLY A 6 15.17 4.08 -7.76
CA GLY A 6 14.39 2.85 -7.65
C GLY A 6 15.21 1.87 -6.81
N LYS A 7 14.87 1.78 -5.53
CA LYS A 7 15.62 1.11 -4.47
C LYS A 7 15.81 -0.34 -4.91
N ARG A 8 17.00 -0.64 -5.46
CA ARG A 8 17.42 -1.98 -5.88
C ARG A 8 16.98 -2.96 -4.80
N LEU A 9 16.03 -3.82 -5.12
CA LEU A 9 15.70 -5.00 -4.33
C LEU A 9 16.97 -5.86 -4.31
N ARG A 10 17.80 -5.69 -3.29
CA ARG A 10 19.10 -6.37 -3.17
C ARG A 10 18.97 -7.81 -2.68
N HIS A 11 17.77 -8.27 -2.32
CA HIS A 11 17.55 -9.63 -1.83
C HIS A 11 16.33 -10.28 -2.51
N ALA A 12 16.51 -11.53 -2.94
CA ALA A 12 15.45 -12.35 -3.50
C ALA A 12 14.29 -12.50 -2.48
N GLY A 13 13.15 -11.89 -2.78
CA GLY A 13 11.91 -12.01 -2.00
C GLY A 13 11.41 -10.73 -1.33
N GLU A 14 12.20 -9.67 -1.26
CA GLU A 14 11.68 -8.38 -0.79
C GLU A 14 10.85 -7.72 -1.91
N TRP A 15 9.71 -7.13 -1.57
CA TRP A 15 8.90 -6.32 -2.47
C TRP A 15 8.73 -4.92 -1.89
N ALA A 16 8.57 -3.92 -2.75
CA ALA A 16 8.32 -2.53 -2.36
C ALA A 16 7.05 -2.03 -3.05
N VAL A 17 6.38 -1.08 -2.40
CA VAL A 17 5.37 -0.24 -3.07
C VAL A 17 6.07 1.06 -3.43
N ASP A 18 6.23 1.27 -4.73
CA ASP A 18 6.95 2.42 -5.28
C ASP A 18 6.08 3.68 -5.15
N GLU A 19 4.82 3.57 -5.58
CA GLU A 19 3.89 4.70 -5.63
C GLU A 19 2.47 4.27 -5.22
N MET A 20 1.84 5.09 -4.38
CA MET A 20 0.43 4.95 -4.02
C MET A 20 -0.32 6.19 -4.52
N LYS A 21 -1.21 5.99 -5.48
CA LYS A 21 -2.04 7.02 -6.12
C LYS A 21 -3.44 7.04 -5.52
N VAL A 22 -4.05 8.22 -5.51
CA VAL A 22 -5.45 8.41 -5.14
C VAL A 22 -6.23 8.82 -6.38
N ARG A 23 -7.26 8.08 -6.75
CA ARG A 23 -8.23 8.46 -7.79
C ARG A 23 -9.53 8.86 -7.12
N VAL A 24 -9.92 10.12 -7.22
CA VAL A 24 -11.19 10.60 -6.69
C VAL A 24 -12.27 10.43 -7.76
N GLU A 25 -13.31 9.66 -7.46
CA GLU A 25 -14.46 9.44 -8.36
C GLU A 25 -15.59 10.42 -8.05
N SER A 26 -15.78 10.75 -6.78
CA SER A 26 -16.82 11.69 -6.32
C SER A 26 -16.44 12.26 -4.96
N GLU A 27 -17.16 13.28 -4.50
CA GLU A 27 -16.96 13.91 -3.18
C GLU A 27 -17.08 12.92 -2.00
N SER A 28 -17.66 11.74 -2.23
CA SER A 28 -17.83 10.68 -1.24
C SER A 28 -17.12 9.38 -1.58
N VAL A 29 -16.40 9.30 -2.71
CA VAL A 29 -15.79 8.05 -3.19
C VAL A 29 -14.41 8.33 -3.81
N ALA A 30 -13.41 7.58 -3.36
CA ALA A 30 -12.08 7.55 -3.93
C ALA A 30 -11.54 6.12 -3.99
N TYR A 31 -10.49 5.91 -4.77
CA TYR A 31 -9.77 4.65 -4.91
C TYR A 31 -8.30 4.89 -4.58
N LEU A 32 -7.76 4.06 -3.69
CA LEU A 32 -6.33 3.95 -3.46
C LEU A 32 -5.78 2.92 -4.44
N VAL A 33 -4.90 3.36 -5.32
CA VAL A 33 -4.26 2.53 -6.34
C VAL A 33 -2.80 2.40 -5.97
N TYR A 34 -2.28 1.19 -5.90
CA TYR A 34 -0.86 0.96 -5.66
C TYR A 34 -0.36 -0.28 -6.39
N GLU A 35 0.91 -0.26 -6.73
CA GLU A 35 1.58 -1.35 -7.46
C GLU A 35 2.57 -2.03 -6.52
N ARG A 36 2.48 -3.36 -6.40
CA ARG A 36 3.47 -4.18 -5.68
C ARG A 36 4.41 -4.80 -6.72
N TYR A 37 5.70 -4.53 -6.59
CA TYR A 37 6.73 -5.24 -7.36
C TYR A 37 7.13 -6.51 -6.63
N VAL A 38 6.43 -7.60 -6.93
CA VAL A 38 6.95 -8.96 -6.71
C VAL A 38 7.53 -9.42 -8.06
N VAL A 39 8.05 -10.64 -8.15
CA VAL A 39 8.52 -11.26 -9.42
C VAL A 39 7.49 -11.12 -10.58
N ASN A 40 6.22 -10.80 -10.26
CA ASN A 40 5.26 -10.14 -11.15
C ASN A 40 4.73 -8.82 -10.52
N ALA A 41 4.60 -7.77 -11.34
CA ALA A 41 3.95 -6.52 -10.95
C ALA A 41 2.42 -6.72 -10.90
N TYR A 42 1.82 -6.54 -9.72
CA TYR A 42 0.36 -6.60 -9.55
C TYR A 42 -0.16 -5.23 -9.10
N LYS A 43 -1.15 -4.73 -9.85
CA LYS A 43 -1.88 -3.51 -9.52
C LYS A 43 -3.04 -3.84 -8.58
N TYR A 44 -3.11 -3.10 -7.47
CA TYR A 44 -4.19 -3.23 -6.49
C TYR A 44 -4.99 -1.93 -6.41
N GLU A 45 -6.31 -2.07 -6.34
CA GLU A 45 -7.25 -0.96 -6.21
C GLU A 45 -8.15 -1.19 -5.00
N LYS A 46 -8.14 -0.26 -4.03
CA LYS A 46 -8.99 -0.30 -2.84
C LYS A 46 -9.96 0.88 -2.83
N LYS A 47 -11.26 0.60 -2.80
CA LYS A 47 -12.31 1.61 -2.72
C LYS A 47 -12.40 2.19 -1.31
N VAL A 48 -12.42 3.52 -1.22
CA VAL A 48 -12.62 4.31 -0.01
C VAL A 48 -13.89 5.13 -0.19
N LYS A 49 -14.92 4.84 0.60
CA LYS A 49 -16.21 5.53 0.58
C LYS A 49 -16.45 6.26 1.89
N LEU A 50 -16.84 7.52 1.84
CA LEU A 50 -17.25 8.30 3.00
C LEU A 50 -18.69 7.92 3.39
N SER A 51 -18.86 7.37 4.59
CA SER A 51 -20.16 6.98 5.12
C SER A 51 -20.91 8.18 5.69
N TRP A 52 -22.24 8.08 5.74
CA TRP A 52 -23.10 9.14 6.30
C TRP A 52 -22.75 9.49 7.76
N LEU A 53 -22.44 8.48 8.58
CA LEU A 53 -21.97 8.68 9.96
C LEU A 53 -20.67 9.49 10.05
N GLU A 54 -19.76 9.30 9.11
CA GLU A 54 -18.49 10.04 9.07
C GLU A 54 -18.74 11.50 8.64
N LYS A 55 -19.59 11.71 7.63
CA LYS A 55 -20.06 13.06 7.28
C LYS A 55 -20.68 13.78 8.47
N ARG A 56 -21.54 13.08 9.25
CA ARG A 56 -22.19 13.64 10.45
C ARG A 56 -21.18 14.03 11.54
N LYS A 57 -20.04 13.35 11.62
CA LYS A 57 -18.93 13.67 12.53
C LYS A 57 -17.99 14.77 12.00
N GLY A 58 -18.26 15.35 10.82
CA GLY A 58 -17.39 16.35 10.19
C GLY A 58 -16.13 15.77 9.55
N LEU A 59 -16.04 14.43 9.39
CA LEU A 59 -14.92 13.81 8.68
C LEU A 59 -15.03 14.07 7.19
N SER A 60 -13.96 14.60 6.60
CA SER A 60 -13.88 14.77 5.15
C SER A 60 -13.36 13.50 4.47
N LEU A 61 -13.70 13.33 3.18
CA LEU A 61 -13.16 12.23 2.37
C LEU A 61 -11.62 12.23 2.39
N LYS A 62 -11.00 13.42 2.42
CA LYS A 62 -9.55 13.59 2.55
C LYS A 62 -8.97 12.95 3.81
N ASP A 63 -9.60 13.15 4.97
CA ASP A 63 -9.14 12.56 6.24
C ASP A 63 -9.28 11.04 6.23
N LYS A 64 -10.38 10.54 5.66
CA LYS A 64 -10.59 9.11 5.48
C LYS A 64 -9.55 8.49 4.56
N ILE A 65 -9.27 9.12 3.42
CA ILE A 65 -8.22 8.69 2.48
C ILE A 65 -6.87 8.65 3.19
N LYS A 66 -6.50 9.70 3.93
CA LYS A 66 -5.24 9.74 4.69
C LYS A 66 -5.15 8.58 5.68
N ASN A 67 -6.21 8.33 6.46
CA ASN A 67 -6.24 7.24 7.42
C ASN A 67 -6.10 5.87 6.74
N GLU A 68 -6.85 5.66 5.65
CA GLU A 68 -6.78 4.42 4.86
C GLU A 68 -5.40 4.21 4.22
N MET A 69 -4.74 5.28 3.77
CA MET A 69 -3.36 5.22 3.26
C MET A 69 -2.38 4.81 4.36
N ILE A 70 -2.50 5.35 5.57
CA ILE A 70 -1.64 4.99 6.71
C ILE A 70 -1.83 3.53 7.07
N LEU A 71 -3.07 3.09 7.23
CA LEU A 71 -3.40 1.69 7.53
C LEU A 71 -2.89 0.74 6.44
N LEU A 72 -3.04 1.13 5.17
CA LEU A 72 -2.58 0.32 4.06
C LEU A 72 -1.06 0.24 4.01
N LYS A 73 -0.33 1.34 4.25
CA LYS A 73 1.13 1.32 4.37
C LYS A 73 1.60 0.40 5.49
N GLN A 74 1.04 0.55 6.70
CA GLN A 74 1.39 -0.30 7.84
C GLN A 74 1.11 -1.78 7.56
N LYS A 75 -0.03 -2.10 6.93
CA LYS A 75 -0.35 -3.47 6.53
C LYS A 75 0.69 -4.02 5.56
N LEU A 76 1.04 -3.25 4.53
CA LEU A 76 2.02 -3.64 3.53
C LEU A 76 3.41 -3.84 4.15
N GLU A 77 3.85 -2.94 5.02
CA GLU A 77 5.12 -3.08 5.75
C GLU A 77 5.14 -4.34 6.63
N SER A 78 4.03 -4.62 7.33
CA SER A 78 3.87 -5.82 8.15
C SER A 78 3.89 -7.11 7.32
N GLU A 79 3.17 -7.13 6.19
CA GLU A 79 3.20 -8.26 5.24
C GLU A 79 4.63 -8.51 4.73
N ASN A 80 5.39 -7.44 4.46
CA ASN A 80 6.77 -7.55 3.98
C ASN A 80 7.70 -8.10 5.06
N LYS A 81 7.55 -7.63 6.31
CA LYS A 81 8.28 -8.15 7.47
C LYS A 81 8.00 -9.64 7.69
N ASN A 82 6.73 -10.03 7.65
CA ASN A 82 6.32 -11.43 7.82
C ASN A 82 6.84 -12.32 6.68
N PHE A 83 6.86 -11.80 5.44
CA PHE A 83 7.46 -12.51 4.31
C PHE A 83 8.97 -12.72 4.50
N ARG A 84 9.72 -11.69 4.94
CA ARG A 84 11.14 -11.81 5.27
C ARG A 84 11.39 -12.84 6.37
N GLU A 85 10.57 -12.82 7.42
CA GLU A 85 10.70 -13.76 8.55
C GLU A 85 10.41 -15.20 8.11
N ARG A 86 9.36 -15.43 7.32
CA ARG A 86 9.06 -16.74 6.73
C ARG A 86 10.19 -17.25 5.85
N LYS A 87 10.76 -16.40 4.98
CA LYS A 87 11.90 -16.78 4.13
C LYS A 87 13.15 -17.09 4.93
N ARG A 88 13.40 -16.37 6.02
CA ARG A 88 14.52 -16.64 6.94
C ARG A 88 14.38 -18.01 7.60
N LEU A 89 13.18 -18.34 8.09
CA LEU A 89 12.90 -19.65 8.67
C LEU A 89 13.09 -20.76 7.63
N GLU A 90 12.54 -20.59 6.42
CA GLU A 90 12.67 -21.57 5.32
C GLU A 90 14.14 -21.85 4.93
N GLN A 91 15.02 -20.85 4.99
CA GLN A 91 16.47 -21.04 4.75
C GLN A 91 17.18 -21.75 5.91
N SER A 92 16.74 -21.57 7.16
CA SER A 92 17.34 -22.24 8.32
C SER A 92 17.01 -23.74 8.41
N PHE A 93 15.95 -24.20 7.74
CA PHE A 93 15.54 -25.61 7.71
C PHE A 93 16.06 -26.38 6.48
N ARG A 94 16.92 -25.78 5.65
CA ARG A 94 17.48 -26.37 4.44
C ARG A 94 18.98 -26.56 4.58
#